data_AF-A0A7S4C0K0-F1
#
_entry.id   AF-A0A7S4C0K0-F1
#
_cell.length_a   1.000
_cell.length_b   1.000
_cell.length_c   1.000
_cell.angle_alpha   90.00
_cell.angle_beta   90.00
_cell.angle_gamma   90.00
#
_symmetry.space_group_name_H-M   'P 1'
#
loop_
_entity.id
_entity.type
_entity.pdbx_description
1 polymer ?
#
loop_
_entity_poly.entity_id
_entity_poly.type
_entity_poly.pdbx_seq_one_letter_code
_entity_poly.pdbx_strand_id
1 'polypeptide(L)'
;MAGEVISLSQEPNRNANRVQVHGISPNTPPQRIRKLLSNYGPLNYLCVHDYGDRQWAIAQFFSRIDFEQCLYQLAGFILDGRRIIVVKSAPRELQEAEEKPKPLSITKLTLLLNRFLGVAGWSNEILELRRLTTCTKALYPDARLEESSHTAAYSARVSIRFVCGATSHDVVGEGQAAAAERGLSDALSRAQKLAVSNAILDAAAQMVIVRLDSERAMVCNIEPLDDGAKESVSCAGRVVD
;
A
#
# COMPACT_ATOMS: atom_id res chain seq x y z
N MET A 1 18.06 20.46 3.76
CA MET A 1 18.11 19.05 3.35
C MET A 1 16.77 18.73 2.69
N ALA A 2 16.76 18.25 1.45
CA ALA A 2 15.51 17.89 0.78
C ALA A 2 15.14 16.46 1.21
N GLY A 3 14.09 16.32 2.02
CA GLY A 3 13.53 15.02 2.39
C GLY A 3 12.78 14.38 1.23
N GLU A 4 12.71 13.05 1.21
CA GLU A 4 11.84 12.32 0.29
C GLU A 4 10.40 12.32 0.82
N VAL A 5 9.44 12.57 -0.06
CA VAL A 5 8.01 12.50 0.26
C VAL A 5 7.42 11.20 -0.30
N ILE A 6 6.86 10.38 0.59
CA ILE A 6 6.17 9.14 0.24
C ILE A 6 4.67 9.38 0.44
N SER A 7 3.91 9.30 -0.65
CA SER A 7 2.45 9.44 -0.61
C SER A 7 1.80 8.22 0.04
N LEU A 8 0.77 8.47 0.86
CA LEU A 8 -0.07 7.43 1.46
C LEU A 8 -1.39 7.21 0.70
N SER A 9 -1.64 7.96 -0.38
CA SER A 9 -2.84 7.80 -1.22
C SER A 9 -2.62 6.84 -2.39
N GLN A 10 -1.38 6.72 -2.88
CA GLN A 10 -1.08 6.01 -4.13
C GLN A 10 0.23 5.21 -4.07
N GLU A 11 0.27 4.14 -4.85
CA GLU A 11 1.49 3.38 -5.11
C GLU A 11 2.46 4.19 -5.98
N PRO A 12 3.79 3.98 -5.86
CA PRO A 12 4.76 4.59 -6.76
C PRO A 12 4.49 4.18 -8.21
N ASN A 13 4.69 5.10 -9.15
CA ASN A 13 4.61 4.84 -10.59
C ASN A 13 5.35 3.54 -10.95
N ARG A 14 4.78 2.69 -11.81
CA ARG A 14 5.30 1.34 -12.12
C ARG A 14 6.79 1.27 -12.49
N ASN A 15 7.32 2.34 -13.04
CA ASN A 15 8.71 2.44 -13.50
C ASN A 15 9.64 3.17 -12.51
N ALA A 16 9.09 3.77 -11.44
CA ALA A 16 9.87 4.39 -10.38
C ALA A 16 10.44 3.34 -9.42
N ASN A 17 11.63 3.63 -8.87
CA ASN A 17 12.25 2.89 -7.77
C ASN A 17 12.37 1.37 -8.01
N ARG A 18 12.66 0.96 -9.24
CA ARG A 18 12.65 -0.44 -9.68
C ARG A 18 14.06 -0.96 -10.03
N VAL A 19 14.43 -2.08 -9.45
CA VAL A 19 15.68 -2.82 -9.75
C VAL A 19 15.39 -4.16 -10.42
N GLN A 20 16.34 -4.62 -11.22
CA GLN A 20 16.45 -6.01 -11.62
C GLN A 20 17.64 -6.64 -10.92
N VAL A 21 17.41 -7.83 -10.36
CA VAL A 21 18.36 -8.59 -9.57
C VAL A 21 18.69 -9.87 -10.33
N HIS A 22 19.94 -9.99 -10.74
CA HIS A 22 20.48 -11.10 -11.52
C HIS A 22 21.51 -11.87 -10.69
N GLY A 23 21.93 -13.03 -11.21
CA GLY A 23 22.91 -13.88 -10.53
C GLY A 23 22.32 -14.68 -9.36
N ILE A 24 20.99 -14.81 -9.29
CA ILE A 24 20.32 -15.62 -8.27
C ILE A 24 20.49 -17.11 -8.63
N SER A 25 20.75 -17.95 -7.63
CA SER A 25 20.81 -19.39 -7.82
C SER A 25 19.41 -19.95 -8.10
N PRO A 26 19.22 -20.87 -9.05
CA PRO A 26 17.91 -21.48 -9.31
C PRO A 26 17.32 -22.21 -8.10
N ASN A 27 18.17 -22.60 -7.14
CA ASN A 27 17.75 -23.24 -5.90
C ASN A 27 17.35 -22.24 -4.81
N THR A 28 17.48 -20.93 -5.04
CA THR A 28 17.11 -19.91 -4.05
C THR A 28 15.58 -19.76 -4.01
N PRO A 29 14.92 -20.01 -2.87
CA PRO A 29 13.48 -19.93 -2.79
C PRO A 29 13.01 -18.46 -2.87
N PRO A 30 11.87 -18.17 -3.54
CA PRO A 30 11.35 -16.81 -3.68
C PRO A 30 11.15 -16.06 -2.35
N GLN A 31 10.82 -16.77 -1.26
CA GLN A 31 10.68 -16.16 0.07
C GLN A 31 12.02 -15.61 0.60
N ARG A 32 13.15 -16.25 0.28
CA ARG A 32 14.48 -15.78 0.70
C ARG A 32 14.89 -14.54 -0.09
N ILE A 33 14.56 -14.48 -1.38
CA ILE A 33 14.75 -13.29 -2.21
C ILE A 33 13.90 -12.13 -1.67
N ARG A 34 12.63 -12.39 -1.34
CA ARG A 34 11.76 -11.41 -0.70
C ARG A 34 12.35 -10.88 0.60
N LYS A 35 12.77 -11.77 1.50
CA LYS A 35 13.37 -11.40 2.79
C LYS A 35 14.62 -10.54 2.59
N LEU A 36 15.50 -10.93 1.67
CA LEU A 36 16.72 -10.18 1.35
C LEU A 36 16.42 -8.76 0.87
N LEU A 37 15.47 -8.61 -0.06
CA LEU A 37 15.11 -7.31 -0.61
C LEU A 37 14.32 -6.45 0.38
N SER A 38 13.48 -7.05 1.22
CA SER A 38 12.74 -6.36 2.27
C SER A 38 13.62 -5.77 3.37
N ASN A 39 14.88 -6.21 3.49
CA ASN A 39 15.82 -5.60 4.43
C ASN A 39 16.17 -4.15 4.05
N TYR A 40 16.10 -3.81 2.75
CA TYR A 40 16.38 -2.45 2.28
C TYR A 40 15.18 -1.52 2.45
N GLY A 41 13.95 -2.04 2.34
CA GLY A 41 12.76 -1.22 2.46
C GLY A 41 11.47 -1.94 2.13
N PRO A 42 10.32 -1.27 2.32
CA PRO A 42 9.03 -1.82 1.96
C PRO A 42 8.94 -1.97 0.43
N LEU A 43 8.56 -3.16 -0.01
CA LEU A 43 8.42 -3.50 -1.42
C LEU A 43 7.00 -3.22 -1.90
N ASN A 44 6.85 -2.41 -2.95
CA ASN A 44 5.59 -2.25 -3.66
C ASN A 44 5.28 -3.48 -4.54
N TYR A 45 6.33 -4.02 -5.16
CA TYR A 45 6.23 -5.13 -6.09
C TYR A 45 7.47 -6.01 -6.01
N LEU A 46 7.26 -7.32 -6.12
CA LEU A 46 8.32 -8.31 -6.30
C LEU A 46 7.82 -9.41 -7.22
N CYS A 47 8.55 -9.65 -8.29
CA CYS A 47 8.36 -10.80 -9.16
C CYS A 47 9.69 -11.53 -9.32
N VAL A 48 9.64 -12.84 -9.12
CA VAL A 48 10.80 -13.72 -9.30
C VAL A 48 10.52 -14.55 -10.54
N HIS A 49 11.43 -14.47 -11.49
CA HIS A 49 11.40 -15.22 -12.73
C HIS A 49 12.38 -16.38 -12.63
N ASP A 50 11.88 -17.57 -12.93
CA ASP A 50 12.66 -18.80 -12.97
C ASP A 50 12.70 -19.32 -14.41
N TYR A 51 13.92 -19.52 -14.90
CA TYR A 51 14.24 -20.04 -16.22
C TYR A 51 15.17 -21.26 -16.12
N GLY A 52 14.90 -22.19 -15.21
CA GLY A 52 15.56 -23.49 -15.13
C GLY A 52 17.00 -23.42 -14.59
N ASP A 53 17.94 -22.90 -15.36
CA ASP A 53 19.35 -22.71 -14.96
C ASP A 53 19.63 -21.33 -14.34
N ARG A 54 18.68 -20.40 -14.53
CA ARG A 54 18.80 -18.98 -14.15
C ARG A 54 17.55 -18.51 -13.45
N GLN A 55 17.78 -17.78 -12.36
CA GLN A 55 16.73 -17.05 -11.66
C GLN A 55 17.10 -15.56 -11.61
N TRP A 56 16.11 -14.71 -11.78
CA TRP A 56 16.25 -13.27 -11.65
C TRP A 56 14.97 -12.68 -11.05
N ALA A 57 15.07 -11.48 -10.49
CA ALA A 57 13.93 -10.84 -9.85
C ALA A 57 13.79 -9.38 -10.28
N ILE A 58 12.56 -8.91 -10.26
CA ILE A 58 12.21 -7.51 -10.36
C ILE A 58 11.64 -7.08 -9.03
N ALA A 59 12.21 -6.03 -8.45
CA ALA A 59 11.73 -5.45 -7.21
C ALA A 59 11.46 -3.96 -7.40
N GLN A 60 10.38 -3.48 -6.81
CA GLN A 60 10.02 -2.06 -6.75
C GLN A 60 9.85 -1.64 -5.30
N PHE A 61 10.50 -0.55 -4.92
CA PHE A 61 10.44 0.03 -3.58
C PHE A 61 9.47 1.23 -3.55
N PHE A 62 8.89 1.50 -2.39
CA PHE A 62 8.12 2.72 -2.19
C PHE A 62 9.00 3.97 -2.14
N SER A 63 10.20 3.84 -1.57
CA SER A 63 11.16 4.92 -1.39
C SER A 63 12.31 4.82 -2.38
N ARG A 64 12.70 5.96 -2.93
CA ARG A 64 13.90 6.18 -3.73
C ARG A 64 15.15 5.92 -2.90
N ILE A 65 15.17 6.32 -1.63
CA ILE A 65 16.29 6.05 -0.72
C ILE A 65 16.51 4.53 -0.59
N ASP A 66 15.45 3.74 -0.37
CA ASP A 66 15.56 2.28 -0.27
C ASP A 66 16.00 1.64 -1.59
N PHE A 67 15.49 2.17 -2.72
CA PHE A 67 15.91 1.76 -4.05
C PHE A 67 17.42 1.99 -4.28
N GLU A 68 17.93 3.17 -3.93
CA GLU A 68 19.35 3.51 -4.08
C GLU A 68 20.21 2.64 -3.15
N GLN A 69 19.80 2.44 -1.90
CA GLN A 69 20.48 1.54 -0.97
C GLN A 69 20.55 0.11 -1.50
N CYS A 70 19.42 -0.43 -1.98
CA CYS A 70 19.39 -1.76 -2.58
C CYS A 70 20.30 -1.83 -3.81
N LEU A 71 20.31 -0.81 -4.67
CA LEU A 71 21.13 -0.80 -5.88
C LEU A 71 22.62 -0.86 -5.56
N TYR A 72 23.08 -0.08 -4.60
CA TYR A 72 24.52 0.03 -4.29
C TYR A 72 25.03 -1.02 -3.32
N GLN A 73 24.23 -1.44 -2.33
CA GLN A 73 24.69 -2.33 -1.27
C GLN A 73 24.48 -3.82 -1.62
N LEU A 74 23.42 -4.16 -2.38
CA LEU A 74 23.18 -5.54 -2.76
C LEU A 74 24.06 -5.98 -3.94
N ALA A 75 24.55 -5.04 -4.74
CA ALA A 75 25.44 -5.33 -5.86
C ALA A 75 26.75 -5.96 -5.36
N GLY A 76 27.04 -7.16 -5.84
CA GLY A 76 28.22 -7.94 -5.44
C GLY A 76 28.05 -8.80 -4.20
N PHE A 77 26.88 -8.75 -3.52
CA PHE A 77 26.57 -9.65 -2.42
C PHE A 77 26.59 -11.11 -2.87
N ILE A 78 27.07 -12.02 -2.01
CA ILE A 78 27.10 -13.46 -2.30
C ILE A 78 25.85 -14.11 -1.71
N LEU A 79 24.97 -14.61 -2.57
CA LEU A 79 23.77 -15.36 -2.20
C LEU A 79 23.86 -16.77 -2.77
N ASP A 80 23.83 -17.77 -1.90
CA ASP A 80 23.91 -19.19 -2.28
C ASP A 80 25.08 -19.52 -3.23
N GLY A 81 26.25 -18.93 -2.93
CA GLY A 81 27.49 -19.13 -3.69
C GLY A 81 27.57 -18.35 -5.00
N ARG A 82 26.54 -17.57 -5.37
CA ARG A 82 26.56 -16.72 -6.58
C ARG A 82 26.62 -15.24 -6.23
N ARG A 83 27.35 -14.49 -7.05
CA ARG A 83 27.46 -13.04 -6.93
C ARG A 83 26.23 -12.38 -7.54
N ILE A 84 25.54 -11.58 -6.74
CA ILE A 84 24.35 -10.84 -7.16
C ILE A 84 24.75 -9.62 -7.97
N ILE A 85 24.01 -9.39 -9.06
CA ILE A 85 24.15 -8.21 -9.91
C ILE A 85 22.84 -7.45 -9.82
N VAL A 86 22.89 -6.16 -9.50
CA VAL A 86 21.71 -5.30 -9.41
C VAL A 86 21.85 -4.19 -10.43
N VAL A 87 20.81 -4.02 -11.24
CA VAL A 87 20.75 -2.94 -12.24
C VAL A 87 19.44 -2.19 -12.11
N LYS A 88 19.45 -0.90 -12.45
CA LYS A 88 18.22 -0.11 -12.58
C LYS A 88 17.36 -0.72 -13.69
N SER A 89 16.08 -0.94 -13.41
CA SER A 89 15.17 -1.40 -14.46
C SER A 89 14.93 -0.26 -15.45
N ALA A 90 15.18 -0.51 -16.73
CA ALA A 90 14.76 0.41 -17.78
C ALA A 90 13.22 0.47 -17.83
N PRO A 91 12.62 1.66 -18.08
CA PRO A 91 11.21 1.75 -18.40
C PRO A 91 10.93 0.97 -19.69
N ARG A 92 9.84 0.21 -19.75
CA ARG A 92 9.41 -0.41 -21.02
C ARG A 92 8.77 0.68 -21.87
N GLU A 93 9.50 1.17 -22.88
CA GLU A 93 9.11 2.30 -23.75
C GLU A 93 7.87 2.06 -24.64
N LEU A 94 7.31 0.85 -24.70
CA LEU A 94 6.43 0.47 -25.82
C LEU A 94 4.92 0.38 -25.54
N GLN A 95 4.38 0.71 -24.36
CA GLN A 95 2.91 0.72 -24.18
C GLN A 95 2.33 1.44 -22.95
N GLU A 96 3.14 1.90 -22.00
CA GLU A 96 2.65 2.43 -20.72
C GLU A 96 2.59 3.98 -20.76
N ALA A 97 1.70 4.52 -21.59
CA ALA A 97 1.34 5.93 -21.55
C ALA A 97 0.68 6.26 -20.21
N GLU A 98 1.30 7.15 -19.41
CA GLU A 98 0.70 7.87 -18.26
C GLU A 98 -0.40 7.13 -17.49
N GLU A 99 -0.18 5.87 -17.13
CA GLU A 99 -1.14 5.14 -16.31
C GLU A 99 -1.13 5.79 -14.93
N LYS A 100 -2.26 6.40 -14.53
CA LYS A 100 -2.40 7.05 -13.23
C LYS A 100 -1.91 6.07 -12.14
N PRO A 101 -1.11 6.53 -11.18
CA PRO A 101 -0.62 5.69 -10.09
C PRO A 101 -1.79 5.00 -9.40
N LYS A 102 -1.62 3.69 -9.16
CA LYS A 102 -2.66 2.85 -8.58
C LYS A 102 -2.93 3.30 -7.13
N PRO A 103 -4.20 3.33 -6.66
CA PRO A 103 -4.49 3.61 -5.26
C PRO A 103 -3.82 2.57 -4.35
N LEU A 104 -3.38 3.04 -3.18
CA LEU A 104 -2.73 2.19 -2.19
C LEU A 104 -3.71 1.18 -1.60
N SER A 105 -3.28 -0.07 -1.39
CA SER A 105 -4.09 -1.05 -0.66
C SER A 105 -3.90 -0.93 0.85
N ILE A 106 -4.89 -1.33 1.64
CA ILE A 106 -4.80 -1.30 3.11
C ILE A 106 -3.60 -2.09 3.64
N THR A 107 -3.25 -3.21 3.00
CA THR A 107 -2.07 -4.02 3.36
C THR A 107 -0.77 -3.25 3.12
N LYS A 108 -0.68 -2.51 2.01
CA LYS A 108 0.50 -1.69 1.68
C LYS A 108 0.59 -0.47 2.59
N LEU A 109 -0.53 0.17 2.91
CA LEU A 109 -0.58 1.25 3.90
C LEU A 109 -0.06 0.78 5.26
N THR A 110 -0.61 -0.31 5.80
CA THR A 110 -0.15 -0.88 7.08
C THR A 110 1.33 -1.24 7.05
N LEU A 111 1.84 -1.77 5.93
CA LEU A 111 3.27 -2.05 5.77
C LEU A 111 4.12 -0.78 5.87
N LEU A 112 3.72 0.30 5.19
CA LEU A 112 4.43 1.57 5.22
C LEU A 112 4.42 2.19 6.63
N LEU A 113 3.26 2.29 7.26
CA LEU A 113 3.12 2.88 8.58
C LEU A 113 3.93 2.09 9.62
N ASN A 114 3.83 0.76 9.61
CA ASN A 114 4.61 -0.08 10.53
C ASN A 114 6.12 -0.01 10.27
N ARG A 115 6.54 0.16 9.01
CA ARG A 115 7.96 0.26 8.67
C ARG A 115 8.57 1.58 9.14
N PHE A 116 7.88 2.70 8.90
CA PHE A 116 8.45 4.02 9.14
C PHE A 116 8.14 4.59 10.53
N LEU A 117 7.05 4.17 11.15
CA LEU A 117 6.59 4.71 12.43
C LEU A 117 6.61 3.64 13.53
N GLY A 118 6.79 2.37 13.17
CA GLY A 118 6.63 1.25 14.08
C GLY A 118 5.15 0.93 14.33
N VAL A 119 4.90 -0.26 14.88
CA VAL A 119 3.54 -0.76 15.18
C VAL A 119 2.82 0.12 16.21
N ALA A 120 3.57 0.76 17.11
CA ALA A 120 3.03 1.68 18.11
C ALA A 120 3.02 3.14 17.64
N GLY A 121 3.56 3.45 16.46
CA GLY A 121 3.68 4.81 15.95
C GLY A 121 2.39 5.42 15.41
N TRP A 122 1.37 4.58 15.20
CA TRP A 122 0.08 4.99 14.67
C TRP A 122 -1.05 4.14 15.23
N SER A 123 -2.25 4.68 15.24
CA SER A 123 -3.47 3.99 15.60
C SER A 123 -4.64 4.53 14.79
N ASN A 124 -5.71 3.76 14.71
CA ASN A 124 -6.98 4.19 14.12
C ASN A 124 -8.10 3.95 15.11
N GLU A 125 -9.10 4.83 15.06
CA GLU A 125 -10.31 4.77 15.89
C GLU A 125 -11.53 4.82 14.98
N ILE A 126 -12.43 3.84 15.15
CA ILE A 126 -13.72 3.83 14.47
C ILE A 126 -14.69 4.65 15.32
N LEU A 127 -14.96 5.88 14.88
CA LEU A 127 -15.83 6.83 15.57
C LEU A 127 -17.30 6.48 15.37
N GLU A 128 -17.66 6.02 14.17
CA GLU A 128 -19.03 5.65 13.82
C GLU A 128 -19.02 4.51 12.80
N LEU A 129 -19.93 3.53 12.97
CA LEU A 129 -20.19 2.51 11.96
C LEU A 129 -21.70 2.40 11.75
N ARG A 130 -22.15 2.81 10.57
CA ARG A 130 -23.57 2.88 10.22
C ARG A 130 -23.89 1.93 9.07
N ARG A 131 -24.92 1.11 9.26
CA ARG A 131 -25.52 0.33 8.16
C ARG A 131 -26.38 1.28 7.32
N LEU A 132 -26.13 1.32 6.01
CA LEU A 132 -26.89 2.15 5.08
C LEU A 132 -28.08 1.38 4.51
N THR A 133 -27.81 0.20 3.93
CA THR A 133 -28.82 -0.59 3.23
C THR A 133 -28.53 -2.07 3.34
N THR A 134 -29.59 -2.87 3.39
CA THR A 134 -29.56 -4.32 3.19
C THR A 134 -30.71 -4.68 2.27
N CYS A 135 -30.42 -5.34 1.15
CA CYS A 135 -31.42 -5.78 0.19
C CYS A 135 -31.22 -7.28 -0.11
N THR A 136 -32.32 -8.02 -0.07
CA THR A 136 -32.39 -9.40 -0.53
C THR A 136 -33.29 -9.41 -1.75
N LYS A 137 -32.74 -9.73 -2.92
CA LYS A 137 -33.48 -9.78 -4.17
C LYS A 137 -33.59 -11.23 -4.64
N ALA A 138 -34.82 -11.72 -4.79
CA ALA A 138 -35.09 -12.96 -5.51
C ALA A 138 -34.82 -12.72 -7.00
N LEU A 139 -33.97 -13.55 -7.61
CA LEU A 139 -33.55 -13.39 -9.01
C LEU A 139 -34.67 -13.78 -9.99
N TYR A 140 -35.62 -14.63 -9.57
CA TYR A 140 -36.77 -15.04 -10.37
C TYR A 140 -38.04 -15.12 -9.51
N PRO A 141 -39.15 -14.45 -9.88
CA PRO A 141 -40.40 -14.53 -9.14
C PRO A 141 -41.14 -15.87 -9.30
N ASP A 142 -40.90 -16.62 -10.39
CA ASP A 142 -41.68 -17.82 -10.75
C ASP A 142 -40.86 -19.12 -10.89
N ALA A 143 -39.55 -19.12 -10.65
CA ALA A 143 -38.73 -20.32 -10.74
C ALA A 143 -38.64 -21.04 -9.39
N ARG A 144 -38.89 -22.36 -9.38
CA ARG A 144 -38.73 -23.27 -8.23
C ARG A 144 -37.25 -23.47 -7.78
N LEU A 145 -36.39 -22.47 -7.95
CA LEU A 145 -34.98 -22.50 -7.59
C LEU A 145 -34.63 -21.22 -6.82
N GLU A 146 -34.08 -21.42 -5.63
CA GLU A 146 -33.92 -20.49 -4.50
C GLU A 146 -32.87 -19.39 -4.72
N GLU A 147 -32.67 -18.90 -5.95
CA GLU A 147 -31.63 -17.92 -6.26
C GLU A 147 -31.98 -16.53 -5.69
N SER A 148 -31.51 -16.29 -4.47
CA SER A 148 -31.53 -15.00 -3.79
C SER A 148 -30.14 -14.37 -3.78
N SER A 149 -30.08 -13.08 -4.09
CA SER A 149 -28.87 -12.25 -3.97
C SER A 149 -29.03 -11.31 -2.79
N HIS A 150 -28.00 -11.25 -1.95
CA HIS A 150 -27.93 -10.35 -0.81
C HIS A 150 -26.94 -9.24 -1.10
N THR A 151 -27.33 -8.00 -0.86
CA THR A 151 -26.46 -6.83 -0.94
C THR A 151 -26.51 -6.07 0.38
N ALA A 152 -25.35 -5.61 0.82
CA ALA A 152 -25.19 -4.82 2.03
C ALA A 152 -24.30 -3.61 1.76
N ALA A 153 -24.63 -2.48 2.40
CA ALA A 153 -23.85 -1.25 2.35
C ALA A 153 -23.65 -0.69 3.77
N TYR A 154 -22.43 -0.26 4.06
CA TYR A 154 -22.03 0.37 5.31
C TYR A 154 -21.27 1.68 5.06
N SER A 155 -21.34 2.58 6.02
CA SER A 155 -20.54 3.78 6.16
C SER A 155 -19.75 3.69 7.46
N ALA A 156 -18.46 3.98 7.44
CA ALA A 156 -17.61 4.03 8.61
C ALA A 156 -16.95 5.41 8.70
N ARG A 157 -16.97 6.03 9.89
CA ARG A 157 -16.19 7.23 10.19
C ARG A 157 -14.96 6.82 10.99
N VAL A 158 -13.78 7.20 10.51
CA VAL A 158 -12.50 6.82 11.11
C VAL A 158 -11.62 8.05 11.29
N SER A 159 -10.83 8.06 12.36
CA SER A 159 -9.72 8.97 12.59
C SER A 159 -8.42 8.18 12.81
N ILE A 160 -7.31 8.67 12.26
CA ILE A 160 -5.97 8.12 12.44
C ILE A 160 -5.16 9.07 13.32
N ARG A 161 -4.45 8.52 14.31
CA ARG A 161 -3.56 9.28 15.20
C ARG A 161 -2.14 8.74 15.11
N PHE A 162 -1.16 9.63 15.19
CA PHE A 162 0.26 9.31 15.17
C PHE A 162 0.95 9.75 16.45
N VAL A 163 2.00 9.03 16.84
CA VAL A 163 2.82 9.37 18.03
C VAL A 163 3.49 10.74 17.89
N CYS A 164 3.76 11.19 16.67
CA CYS A 164 4.31 12.52 16.42
C CYS A 164 3.31 13.66 16.73
N GLY A 165 2.05 13.35 17.02
CA GLY A 165 0.98 14.33 17.29
C GLY A 165 0.10 14.65 16.10
N ALA A 166 0.47 14.21 14.88
CA ALA A 166 -0.37 14.35 13.70
C ALA A 166 -1.66 13.52 13.85
N THR A 167 -2.77 14.07 13.38
CA THR A 167 -4.08 13.41 13.35
C THR A 167 -4.74 13.67 12.01
N SER A 168 -5.44 12.66 11.47
CA SER A 168 -6.27 12.85 10.28
C SER A 168 -7.53 13.61 10.65
N HIS A 169 -8.13 14.26 9.67
CA HIS A 169 -9.52 14.67 9.82
C HIS A 169 -10.40 13.42 9.93
N ASP A 170 -11.60 13.59 10.47
CA ASP A 170 -12.60 12.54 10.51
C ASP A 170 -13.08 12.27 9.09
N VAL A 171 -12.79 11.07 8.57
CA VAL A 171 -13.15 10.70 7.20
C VAL A 171 -14.21 9.61 7.20
N VAL A 172 -15.13 9.69 6.25
CA VAL A 172 -16.19 8.71 6.04
C VAL A 172 -15.86 7.86 4.82
N GLY A 173 -15.77 6.55 5.02
CA GLY A 173 -15.61 5.57 3.95
C GLY A 173 -16.84 4.69 3.80
N GLU A 174 -17.18 4.37 2.55
CA GLU A 174 -18.32 3.51 2.23
C GLU A 174 -17.86 2.14 1.74
N GLY A 175 -18.64 1.11 2.04
CA GLY A 175 -18.36 -0.26 1.63
C GLY A 175 -19.62 -0.98 1.21
N GLN A 176 -19.61 -1.54 0.01
CA GLN A 176 -20.72 -2.32 -0.53
C GLN A 176 -20.22 -3.72 -0.91
N ALA A 177 -21.01 -4.74 -0.58
CA ALA A 177 -20.74 -6.11 -0.98
C ALA A 177 -22.02 -6.87 -1.31
N ALA A 178 -21.89 -7.80 -2.26
CA ALA A 178 -22.94 -8.72 -2.66
C ALA A 178 -22.55 -10.18 -2.33
N ALA A 179 -23.52 -11.04 -2.07
CA ALA A 179 -23.34 -12.48 -1.90
C ALA A 179 -24.55 -13.26 -2.45
N ALA A 180 -24.32 -14.52 -2.82
CA ALA A 180 -25.38 -15.44 -3.24
C ALA A 180 -26.16 -16.03 -2.04
N GLU A 181 -27.13 -16.91 -2.32
CA GLU A 181 -28.28 -17.41 -1.54
C GLU A 181 -28.13 -17.63 -0.02
N ARG A 182 -26.92 -17.86 0.50
CA ARG A 182 -26.68 -18.11 1.94
C ARG A 182 -25.64 -17.17 2.56
N GLY A 183 -25.26 -16.14 1.83
CA GLY A 183 -24.15 -15.27 2.15
C GLY A 183 -24.54 -13.90 2.70
N LEU A 184 -25.76 -13.68 3.24
CA LEU A 184 -26.10 -12.36 3.81
C LEU A 184 -25.11 -11.95 4.90
N SER A 185 -24.75 -12.88 5.79
CA SER A 185 -23.71 -12.65 6.81
C SER A 185 -22.36 -12.27 6.16
N ASP A 186 -21.99 -12.95 5.08
CA ASP A 186 -20.76 -12.65 4.33
C ASP A 186 -20.81 -11.28 3.65
N ALA A 187 -21.94 -10.92 3.05
CA ALA A 187 -22.16 -9.62 2.44
C ALA A 187 -22.07 -8.51 3.49
N LEU A 188 -22.69 -8.69 4.66
CA LEU A 188 -22.59 -7.76 5.78
C LEU A 188 -21.15 -7.61 6.26
N SER A 189 -20.46 -8.73 6.51
CA SER A 189 -19.07 -8.73 6.99
C SER A 189 -18.11 -8.08 5.98
N ARG A 190 -18.27 -8.37 4.68
CA ARG A 190 -17.46 -7.77 3.62
C ARG A 190 -17.74 -6.27 3.49
N ALA A 191 -19.01 -5.86 3.47
CA ALA A 191 -19.38 -4.45 3.36
C ALA A 191 -18.83 -3.62 4.54
N GLN A 192 -18.93 -4.15 5.77
CA GLN A 192 -18.34 -3.51 6.96
C GLN A 192 -16.82 -3.36 6.84
N LYS A 193 -16.11 -4.43 6.50
CA LYS A 193 -14.65 -4.41 6.34
C LYS A 193 -14.20 -3.44 5.25
N LEU A 194 -14.94 -3.38 4.14
CA LEU A 194 -14.67 -2.44 3.05
C LEU A 194 -14.89 -0.99 3.51
N ALA A 195 -15.99 -0.69 4.21
CA ALA A 195 -16.27 0.66 4.68
C ALA A 195 -15.16 1.18 5.60
N VAL A 196 -14.72 0.36 6.57
CA VAL A 196 -13.63 0.71 7.48
C VAL A 196 -12.30 0.83 6.73
N SER A 197 -11.99 -0.09 5.81
CA SER A 197 -10.74 -0.05 5.04
C SER A 197 -10.66 1.19 4.16
N ASN A 198 -11.77 1.55 3.50
CA ASN A 198 -11.86 2.75 2.66
C ASN A 198 -11.72 4.01 3.52
N ALA A 199 -12.40 4.08 4.68
CA ALA A 199 -12.27 5.21 5.59
C ALA A 199 -10.82 5.41 6.08
N ILE A 200 -10.11 4.32 6.38
CA ILE A 200 -8.69 4.37 6.75
C ILE A 200 -7.83 4.85 5.57
N LEU A 201 -8.08 4.34 4.35
CA LEU A 201 -7.33 4.75 3.16
C LEU A 201 -7.55 6.23 2.85
N ASP A 202 -8.79 6.72 2.93
CA ASP A 202 -9.13 8.11 2.66
C ASP A 202 -8.56 9.05 3.76
N ALA A 203 -8.57 8.63 5.02
CA ALA A 203 -7.91 9.34 6.12
C ALA A 203 -6.39 9.42 5.91
N ALA A 204 -5.76 8.31 5.51
CA ALA A 204 -4.33 8.27 5.22
C ALA A 204 -3.97 9.06 3.96
N ALA A 205 -4.87 9.16 2.98
CA ALA A 205 -4.65 9.90 1.74
C ALA A 205 -4.44 11.40 1.96
N GLN A 206 -4.86 11.94 3.11
CA GLN A 206 -4.62 13.32 3.55
C GLN A 206 -3.21 13.55 4.10
N MET A 207 -2.33 12.55 4.02
CA MET A 207 -1.04 12.55 4.68
C MET A 207 0.08 12.05 3.78
N VAL A 208 1.29 12.43 4.16
CA VAL A 208 2.53 11.93 3.57
C VAL A 208 3.51 11.53 4.64
N ILE A 209 4.35 10.55 4.33
CA ILE A 209 5.56 10.28 5.10
C ILE A 209 6.68 11.13 4.49
N VAL A 210 7.28 12.00 5.30
CA VAL A 210 8.50 12.74 4.94
C VAL A 210 9.68 12.02 5.55
N ARG A 211 10.52 11.45 4.69
CA ARG A 211 11.73 10.74 5.07
C ARG A 211 12.93 11.68 4.95
N LEU A 212 13.61 11.90 6.07
CA LEU A 212 14.77 12.79 6.14
C LEU A 212 16.06 12.06 5.76
N ASP A 213 16.20 10.80 6.17
CA ASP A 213 17.31 9.92 5.85
C ASP A 213 16.89 8.44 6.00
N SER A 214 17.85 7.51 6.09
CA SER A 214 17.53 6.08 6.14
C SER A 214 16.75 5.67 7.40
N GLU A 215 16.95 6.38 8.52
CA GLU A 215 16.41 6.03 9.83
C GLU A 215 15.26 6.94 10.26
N ARG A 216 15.26 8.20 9.82
CA ARG A 216 14.33 9.22 10.33
C ARG A 216 13.20 9.51 9.34
N ALA A 217 11.97 9.33 9.82
CA ALA A 217 10.75 9.67 9.10
C ALA A 217 9.74 10.39 10.02
N MET A 218 8.87 11.18 9.41
CA MET A 218 7.73 11.80 10.09
C MET A 218 6.49 11.76 9.21
N VAL A 219 5.31 11.86 9.81
CA VAL A 219 4.04 12.03 9.09
C VAL A 219 3.66 13.50 9.12
N CYS A 220 3.26 14.02 7.98
CA CYS A 220 2.78 15.39 7.83
C CYS A 220 1.41 15.37 7.14
N ASN A 221 0.56 16.33 7.51
CA ASN A 221 -0.73 16.52 6.86
C ASN A 221 -0.52 17.27 5.53
N ILE A 222 -1.29 16.88 4.52
CA ILE A 222 -1.42 17.63 3.28
C ILE A 222 -2.47 18.70 3.54
N GLU A 223 -2.04 19.96 3.60
CA GLU A 223 -2.98 21.07 3.69
C GLU A 223 -3.35 21.51 2.27
N PRO A 224 -4.66 21.59 1.94
CA PRO A 224 -5.08 22.22 0.70
C PRO A 224 -4.68 23.70 0.77
N LEU A 225 -3.84 24.15 -0.17
CA LEU A 225 -3.59 25.57 -0.35
C LEU A 225 -4.84 26.21 -0.96
N ASP A 226 -5.40 27.20 -0.27
CA ASP A 226 -6.35 28.11 -0.88
C ASP A 226 -5.68 28.79 -2.10
N ASP A 227 -6.42 28.84 -3.21
CA ASP A 227 -6.04 29.46 -4.49
C ASP A 227 -4.91 28.81 -5.31
N GLY A 228 -5.23 27.72 -6.01
CA GLY A 228 -4.65 27.37 -7.32
C GLY A 228 -3.15 27.02 -7.37
N ALA A 229 -2.48 26.92 -6.22
CA ALA A 229 -1.07 26.52 -6.11
C ALA A 229 -0.91 25.09 -5.56
N LYS A 230 0.19 24.42 -5.94
CA LYS A 230 0.51 23.03 -5.59
C LYS A 230 0.61 22.84 -4.07
N GLU A 231 -0.18 21.90 -3.54
CA GLU A 231 -0.26 21.37 -2.15
C GLU A 231 0.92 21.73 -1.22
N SER A 232 0.63 22.27 -0.03
CA SER A 232 1.63 22.50 1.02
C SER A 232 1.62 21.38 2.05
N VAL A 233 2.81 20.93 2.45
CA VAL A 233 2.98 19.93 3.51
C VAL A 233 3.18 20.65 4.84
N SER A 234 2.25 20.45 5.77
CA SER A 234 2.31 21.00 7.13
C SER A 234 2.79 19.91 8.08
N CYS A 235 4.00 20.09 8.60
CA CYS A 235 4.62 19.12 9.50
C CYS A 235 4.38 19.50 10.96
N ALA A 236 3.27 19.01 11.52
CA ALA A 236 3.07 18.94 12.96
C ALA A 236 3.61 17.60 13.46
N GLY A 237 4.93 17.50 13.69
CA GLY A 237 5.50 16.21 14.09
C GLY A 237 6.92 16.25 14.63
N ARG A 238 7.12 15.58 15.77
CA ARG A 238 8.45 15.21 16.29
C ARG A 238 9.01 14.05 15.45
N VAL A 239 10.31 14.10 15.14
CA VAL A 239 11.01 13.01 14.45
C VAL A 239 10.91 11.75 15.31
N VAL A 240 10.50 10.63 14.69
CA VAL A 240 10.58 9.32 15.33
C VAL A 240 12.03 8.86 15.20
N ASP A 241 12.72 8.72 16.33
CA ASP A 241 14.08 8.18 16.44
C ASP A 241 14.06 6.65 16.58
#